data_AF-A0A9W7G7M2-F1
#
_entry.id   AF-A0A9W7G7M2-F1
#
_cell.length_a   1.000
_cell.length_b   1.000
_cell.length_c   1.000
_cell.angle_alpha   90.00
_cell.angle_beta   90.00
_cell.angle_gamma   90.00
#
_symmetry.space_group_name_H-M   'P 1'
#
loop_
_entity.id
_entity.type
_entity.pdbx_description
1 polymer ?
#
loop_
_entity_poly.entity_id
_entity_poly.type
_entity_poly.pdbx_seq_one_letter_code
_entity_poly.pdbx_strand_id
1 'polypeptide(L)'
;MSSREAKLAECRRNQTRWMEERRRANDIQECLGELMTHQCQICYELMTPPHHTPTLLFPCGHTFCDKCVERSKGKEGKKGKCPYCRSAITSSAVNHSLKDLIERFADQKGKLEREEVNHLDDLFPKAESKEAGGQGAGGRGEGGHYLASYKSTSMRHKILLNELDDSHKRLQNIITRKVGVKSMKEILVKERDEAEKKRKDLEEELALIDKHLEEQQNKQERVEEEEKGMTQQIQLIRKTIDNVQGELEKTKMLALGSGVNEDDLDCK
;
A
#
# COMPACT_ATOMS: atom_id res chain seq x y z
N MET A 1 -62.27 -13.69 -2.92
CA MET A 1 -60.93 -13.41 -2.37
C MET A 1 -60.96 -12.04 -1.73
N SER A 2 -60.56 -11.93 -0.46
CA SER A 2 -60.74 -10.69 0.31
C SER A 2 -59.78 -9.61 -0.17
N SER A 3 -60.23 -8.35 -0.24
CA SER A 3 -59.38 -7.17 -0.56
C SER A 3 -58.08 -7.13 0.27
N ARG A 4 -58.11 -7.72 1.47
CA ARG A 4 -56.96 -7.85 2.37
C ARG A 4 -55.92 -8.87 1.90
N GLU A 5 -56.33 -9.98 1.28
CA GLU A 5 -55.43 -11.01 0.74
C GLU A 5 -54.68 -10.51 -0.50
N ALA A 6 -55.36 -9.74 -1.36
CA ALA A 6 -54.76 -9.10 -2.53
C ALA A 6 -53.67 -8.09 -2.13
N LYS A 7 -53.95 -7.23 -1.13
CA LYS A 7 -52.99 -6.25 -0.61
C LYS A 7 -51.78 -6.92 0.05
N LEU A 8 -51.96 -8.04 0.75
CA LEU A 8 -50.86 -8.81 1.34
C LEU A 8 -50.00 -9.52 0.29
N ALA A 9 -50.61 -10.03 -0.79
CA ALA A 9 -49.87 -10.60 -1.91
C ALA A 9 -49.06 -9.54 -2.67
N GLU A 10 -49.62 -8.36 -2.88
CA GLU A 10 -48.93 -7.22 -3.48
C GLU A 10 -47.78 -6.71 -2.62
N CYS A 11 -47.98 -6.58 -1.31
CA CYS A 11 -46.92 -6.20 -0.38
C CYS A 11 -45.75 -7.19 -0.40
N ARG A 12 -46.02 -8.51 -0.44
CA ARG A 12 -44.98 -9.53 -0.57
C ARG A 12 -44.21 -9.44 -1.89
N ARG A 13 -44.91 -9.23 -3.01
CA ARG A 13 -44.26 -9.03 -4.33
C ARG A 13 -43.35 -7.80 -4.32
N ASN A 14 -43.82 -6.69 -3.76
CA ASN A 14 -43.03 -5.46 -3.65
C ASN A 14 -41.84 -5.64 -2.70
N GLN A 15 -41.99 -6.42 -1.62
CA GLN A 15 -40.91 -6.73 -0.69
C GLN A 15 -39.83 -7.61 -1.33
N THR A 16 -40.21 -8.64 -2.09
CA THR A 16 -39.26 -9.50 -2.81
C THR A 16 -38.50 -8.70 -3.87
N ARG A 17 -39.23 -7.88 -4.64
CA ARG A 17 -38.64 -6.98 -5.64
C ARG A 17 -37.63 -6.01 -5.01
N TRP A 18 -37.97 -5.40 -3.88
CA TRP A 18 -37.07 -4.48 -3.18
C TRP A 18 -35.80 -5.17 -2.65
N MET A 19 -35.92 -6.42 -2.19
CA MET A 19 -34.77 -7.24 -1.76
C MET A 19 -33.86 -7.61 -2.93
N GLU A 20 -34.42 -7.91 -4.10
CA GLU A 20 -33.66 -8.20 -5.33
C GLU A 20 -32.97 -6.94 -5.88
N GLU A 21 -33.66 -5.80 -5.94
CA GLU A 21 -33.07 -4.50 -6.32
C GLU A 21 -31.92 -4.13 -5.40
N ARG A 22 -32.08 -4.30 -4.08
CA ARG A 22 -31.02 -4.05 -3.09
C ARG A 22 -29.85 -5.02 -3.20
N ARG A 23 -30.09 -6.29 -3.55
CA ARG A 23 -29.02 -7.27 -3.82
C ARG A 23 -28.23 -6.89 -5.06
N ARG A 24 -28.90 -6.54 -6.16
CA ARG A 24 -28.23 -6.07 -7.38
C ARG A 24 -27.42 -4.79 -7.16
N ALA A 25 -27.97 -3.85 -6.39
CA ALA A 25 -27.23 -2.63 -6.01
C ALA A 25 -25.95 -2.94 -5.22
N ASN A 26 -26.00 -3.93 -4.32
CA ASN A 26 -24.80 -4.40 -3.61
C ASN A 26 -23.80 -5.10 -4.54
N ASP A 27 -24.26 -5.95 -5.46
CA ASP A 27 -23.40 -6.65 -6.42
C ASP A 27 -22.69 -5.64 -7.35
N ILE A 28 -23.40 -4.58 -7.79
CA ILE A 28 -22.84 -3.46 -8.55
C ILE A 28 -21.81 -2.70 -7.72
N GLN A 29 -22.11 -2.43 -6.46
CA GLN A 29 -21.21 -1.71 -5.54
C GLN A 29 -19.92 -2.50 -5.27
N GLU A 30 -20.01 -3.82 -5.12
CA GLU A 30 -18.86 -4.72 -4.94
C GLU A 30 -17.99 -4.76 -6.20
N CYS A 31 -18.60 -4.92 -7.39
CA CYS A 31 -17.89 -4.84 -8.67
C CYS A 31 -17.19 -3.49 -8.89
N LEU A 32 -17.84 -2.38 -8.51
CA LEU A 32 -17.24 -1.03 -8.58
C LEU A 32 -16.03 -0.90 -7.65
N GLY A 33 -16.08 -1.50 -6.46
CA GLY A 33 -14.96 -1.52 -5.51
C GLY A 33 -13.71 -2.19 -6.08
N GLU A 34 -13.88 -3.32 -6.76
CA GLU A 34 -12.77 -4.04 -7.40
C GLU A 34 -12.18 -3.27 -8.59
N LEU A 35 -13.04 -2.69 -9.44
CA LEU A 35 -12.62 -1.82 -10.56
C LEU A 35 -11.78 -0.61 -10.12
N MET A 36 -12.07 -0.04 -8.94
CA MET A 36 -11.31 1.10 -8.42
C MET A 36 -9.86 0.75 -8.05
N THR A 37 -9.55 -0.52 -7.80
CA THR A 37 -8.18 -0.97 -7.53
C THR A 37 -7.29 -0.99 -8.78
N HIS A 38 -7.89 -0.88 -9.96
CA HIS A 38 -7.22 -0.98 -11.26
C HIS A 38 -7.02 0.37 -11.96
N GLN A 39 -6.86 1.44 -11.16
CA GLN A 39 -6.56 2.78 -11.64
C GLN A 39 -5.05 3.02 -11.74
N CYS A 40 -4.63 3.79 -12.75
CA CYS A 40 -3.22 4.16 -12.90
C CYS A 40 -2.81 5.12 -11.78
N GLN A 41 -1.71 4.83 -11.09
CA GLN A 41 -1.23 5.66 -9.97
C GLN A 41 -0.63 7.02 -10.36
N ILE A 42 -0.65 7.37 -11.66
CA ILE A 42 -0.11 8.63 -12.18
C ILE A 42 -1.25 9.56 -12.62
N CYS A 43 -2.18 9.10 -13.45
CA CYS A 43 -3.32 9.89 -13.91
C CYS A 43 -4.61 9.62 -13.13
N TYR A 44 -4.66 8.57 -12.30
CA TYR A 44 -5.85 8.10 -11.58
C TYR A 44 -7.03 7.74 -12.48
N GLU A 45 -6.79 7.54 -13.77
CA GLU A 45 -7.78 7.01 -14.71
C GLU A 45 -7.78 5.48 -14.69
N LEU A 46 -8.95 4.89 -14.91
CA LEU A 46 -9.11 3.44 -15.02
C LEU A 46 -8.29 2.92 -16.20
N MET A 47 -7.55 1.83 -16.01
CA MET A 47 -6.66 1.26 -17.04
C MET A 47 -7.43 0.48 -18.13
N THR A 48 -8.39 1.12 -18.79
CA THR A 48 -9.17 0.54 -19.87
C THR A 48 -8.52 0.76 -21.24
N PRO A 49 -8.43 -0.28 -22.08
CA PRO A 49 -8.07 -0.14 -23.48
C PRO A 49 -9.12 0.68 -24.26
N PRO A 50 -8.74 1.35 -25.37
CA PRO A 50 -7.41 1.41 -25.98
C PRO A 50 -6.53 2.55 -25.42
N HIS A 51 -7.08 3.39 -24.54
CA HIS A 51 -6.48 4.67 -24.20
C HIS A 51 -5.68 4.67 -22.89
N HIS A 52 -5.87 3.67 -22.04
CA HIS A 52 -5.19 3.54 -20.75
C HIS A 52 -4.73 2.09 -20.53
N THR A 53 -4.10 1.49 -21.54
CA THR A 53 -3.74 0.08 -21.51
C THR A 53 -2.74 -0.20 -20.37
N PRO A 54 -3.00 -1.16 -19.47
CA PRO A 54 -2.10 -1.46 -18.36
C PRO A 54 -0.77 -2.01 -18.90
N THR A 55 0.31 -1.30 -18.60
CA THR A 55 1.66 -1.55 -19.10
C THR A 55 2.60 -1.81 -17.93
N LEU A 56 3.20 -3.00 -17.93
CA LEU A 56 4.17 -3.49 -16.96
C LEU A 56 5.59 -3.00 -17.30
N LEU A 57 6.33 -2.55 -16.29
CA LEU A 57 7.70 -2.07 -16.43
C LEU A 57 8.72 -3.10 -15.94
N PHE A 58 9.78 -3.36 -16.72
CA PHE A 58 10.86 -4.27 -16.33
C PHE A 58 12.13 -3.50 -15.94
N PRO A 59 12.86 -3.94 -14.88
CA PRO A 59 12.67 -5.17 -14.10
C PRO A 59 11.75 -5.03 -12.87
N CYS A 60 11.21 -3.84 -12.58
CA CYS A 60 10.58 -3.58 -11.29
C CYS A 60 9.13 -4.09 -11.11
N GLY A 61 8.46 -4.52 -12.17
CA GLY A 61 7.12 -5.11 -12.11
C GLY A 61 5.97 -4.13 -11.82
N HIS A 62 6.22 -2.83 -11.79
CA HIS A 62 5.15 -1.84 -11.57
C HIS A 62 4.32 -1.65 -12.85
N THR A 63 3.00 -1.53 -12.71
CA THR A 63 2.05 -1.36 -13.82
C THR A 63 1.45 0.05 -13.82
N PHE A 64 1.43 0.70 -14.98
CA PHE A 64 0.81 2.02 -15.21
C PHE A 64 0.12 2.04 -16.57
N CYS A 65 -0.71 3.04 -16.88
CA CYS A 65 -1.26 3.16 -18.23
C CYS A 65 -0.16 3.50 -19.26
N ASP A 66 -0.31 2.99 -20.47
CA ASP A 66 0.53 3.27 -21.65
C ASP A 66 0.86 4.76 -21.82
N LYS A 67 -0.12 5.65 -21.76
CA LYS A 67 0.06 7.10 -21.87
C LYS A 67 1.03 7.67 -20.83
N CYS A 68 0.92 7.22 -19.57
CA CYS A 68 1.80 7.68 -18.51
C CYS A 68 3.19 7.07 -18.62
N VAL A 69 3.29 5.81 -19.09
CA VAL A 69 4.58 5.18 -19.39
C VAL A 69 5.30 5.93 -20.51
N GLU A 70 4.62 6.25 -21.61
CA GLU A 70 5.19 7.02 -22.72
C GLU A 70 5.67 8.40 -22.27
N ARG A 71 4.85 9.12 -21.48
CA ARG A 71 5.24 10.41 -20.90
C ARG A 71 6.50 10.31 -20.03
N SER A 72 6.65 9.22 -19.27
CA SER A 72 7.80 9.00 -18.39
C SER A 72 9.10 8.62 -19.11
N LYS A 73 9.01 8.13 -20.36
CA LYS A 73 10.18 7.76 -21.17
C LYS A 73 10.90 8.98 -21.78
N GLY A 74 10.31 10.18 -21.71
CA GLY A 74 10.92 11.43 -22.19
C GLY A 74 11.06 11.51 -23.72
N LYS A 75 11.29 12.71 -24.26
CA LYS A 75 11.60 12.91 -25.69
C LYS A 75 13.05 12.49 -25.95
N GLU A 76 13.23 11.60 -26.91
CA GLU A 76 14.50 11.22 -27.57
C GLU A 76 15.61 10.65 -26.66
N GLY A 77 15.66 9.31 -26.56
CA GLY A 77 16.90 8.56 -26.33
C GLY A 77 17.35 8.32 -24.89
N LYS A 78 16.68 8.85 -23.86
CA LYS A 78 17.00 8.55 -22.45
C LYS A 78 16.19 7.36 -21.92
N LYS A 79 16.86 6.42 -21.23
CA LYS A 79 16.18 5.33 -20.53
C LYS A 79 15.31 5.91 -19.41
N GLY A 80 13.99 5.74 -19.52
CA GLY A 80 13.02 6.20 -18.52
C GLY A 80 13.25 5.52 -17.16
N LYS A 81 12.82 6.18 -16.08
CA LYS A 81 12.82 5.62 -14.71
C LYS A 81 11.39 5.34 -14.27
N CYS A 82 11.19 4.27 -13.51
CA CYS A 82 9.90 3.94 -12.91
C CYS A 82 9.43 5.09 -12.00
N PRO A 83 8.21 5.62 -12.16
CA PRO A 83 7.70 6.70 -11.32
C PRO A 83 7.54 6.34 -9.84
N TYR A 84 7.39 5.04 -9.52
CA TYR A 84 7.21 4.56 -8.16
C TYR A 84 8.55 4.23 -7.47
N CYS A 85 9.32 3.30 -8.04
CA CYS A 85 10.56 2.82 -7.40
C CYS A 85 11.85 3.46 -7.96
N ARG A 86 11.75 4.34 -8.96
CA ARG A 86 12.87 5.04 -9.63
C ARG A 86 13.92 4.15 -10.32
N SER A 87 13.70 2.84 -10.38
CA SER A 87 14.54 1.90 -11.13
C SER A 87 14.54 2.22 -12.63
N ALA A 88 15.66 1.99 -13.30
CA ALA A 88 15.78 2.17 -14.74
C ALA A 88 14.87 1.16 -15.47
N ILE A 89 14.11 1.65 -16.45
CA ILE A 89 13.22 0.83 -17.26
C ILE A 89 14.04 0.24 -18.41
N THR A 90 14.18 -1.08 -18.44
CA THR A 90 14.87 -1.80 -19.52
C THR A 90 13.92 -2.06 -20.69
N SER A 91 12.70 -2.47 -20.38
CA SER A 91 11.64 -2.74 -21.35
C SER A 91 10.27 -2.55 -20.69
N SER A 92 9.22 -2.55 -21.51
CA SER A 92 7.83 -2.49 -21.06
C SER A 92 6.97 -3.41 -21.90
N ALA A 93 5.99 -4.07 -21.30
CA ALA A 93 5.05 -4.94 -22.01
C ALA A 93 3.62 -4.71 -21.50
N VAL A 94 2.62 -5.01 -22.32
CA VAL A 94 1.22 -4.96 -21.90
C VAL A 94 0.96 -6.06 -20.86
N ASN A 95 0.32 -5.70 -19.75
CA ASN A 95 -0.14 -6.66 -18.75
C ASN A 95 -1.48 -7.25 -19.20
N HIS A 96 -1.42 -8.29 -20.03
CA HIS A 96 -2.62 -8.94 -20.60
C HIS A 96 -3.56 -9.48 -19.51
N SER A 97 -3.02 -10.05 -18.43
CA SER A 97 -3.82 -10.55 -17.32
C SER A 97 -4.65 -9.44 -16.66
N LEU A 98 -4.05 -8.28 -16.42
CA LEU A 98 -4.75 -7.14 -15.84
C LEU A 98 -5.71 -6.49 -16.83
N LYS A 99 -5.32 -6.41 -18.11
CA LYS A 99 -6.17 -5.91 -19.20
C LYS A 99 -7.47 -6.73 -19.28
N ASP A 100 -7.36 -8.04 -19.39
CA ASP A 100 -8.51 -8.93 -19.56
C ASP A 100 -9.44 -8.89 -18.34
N LEU A 101 -8.87 -8.73 -17.14
CA LEU A 101 -9.64 -8.55 -15.91
C LEU A 101 -10.46 -7.25 -15.94
N ILE A 102 -9.82 -6.12 -16.27
CA ILE A 102 -10.48 -4.80 -16.35
C ILE A 102 -11.58 -4.80 -17.41
N GLU A 103 -11.34 -5.42 -18.58
CA GLU A 103 -12.33 -5.51 -19.65
C GLU A 103 -13.57 -6.30 -19.22
N ARG A 104 -13.40 -7.45 -18.56
CA ARG A 104 -14.53 -8.25 -18.05
C ARG A 104 -15.40 -7.46 -17.07
N PHE A 105 -14.77 -6.71 -16.16
CA PHE A 105 -15.49 -5.90 -15.20
C PHE A 105 -16.19 -4.69 -15.86
N ALA A 106 -15.55 -4.04 -16.83
CA ALA A 106 -16.15 -2.95 -17.58
C ALA A 106 -17.39 -3.43 -18.37
N ASP A 107 -17.32 -4.61 -18.98
CA ASP A 107 -18.44 -5.22 -19.69
C ASP A 107 -19.59 -5.60 -18.77
N GLN A 108 -19.29 -6.13 -17.58
CA GLN A 108 -20.28 -6.48 -16.57
C GLN A 108 -21.01 -5.25 -16.05
N LYS A 109 -20.30 -4.14 -15.82
CA LYS A 109 -20.89 -2.85 -15.46
C LYS A 109 -21.83 -2.34 -16.57
N GLY A 110 -21.39 -2.38 -17.83
CA GLY A 110 -22.21 -1.94 -18.96
C GLY A 110 -23.46 -2.79 -19.19
N LYS A 111 -23.49 -4.05 -18.77
CA LYS A 111 -24.71 -4.89 -18.80
C LYS A 111 -25.70 -4.47 -17.72
N LEU A 112 -25.23 -4.19 -16.50
CA LEU A 112 -26.06 -3.79 -15.37
C LEU A 112 -26.67 -2.39 -15.56
N GLU A 113 -25.93 -1.44 -16.12
CA GLU A 113 -26.43 -0.09 -16.43
C GLU A 113 -27.50 -0.09 -17.55
N ARG A 114 -27.45 -1.03 -18.50
CA ARG A 114 -28.46 -1.14 -19.58
C ARG A 114 -29.80 -1.71 -19.10
N GLU A 115 -29.80 -2.53 -18.06
CA GLU A 115 -31.02 -3.10 -17.49
C GLU A 115 -31.82 -2.08 -16.65
N GLU A 116 -31.16 -1.08 -16.05
CA GLU A 116 -31.83 0.02 -15.31
C GLU A 116 -32.61 0.97 -16.24
N VAL A 117 -32.12 1.23 -17.45
CA VAL A 117 -32.75 2.18 -18.40
C VAL A 117 -34.06 1.62 -18.97
N ASN A 118 -34.19 0.29 -19.10
CA ASN A 118 -35.38 -0.34 -19.66
C ASN A 118 -36.61 -0.29 -18.74
N HIS A 119 -36.46 0.00 -17.44
CA HIS A 119 -37.60 0.06 -16.50
C HIS A 119 -38.22 1.48 -16.39
N LEU A 120 -37.55 2.53 -16.89
CA LEU A 120 -38.12 3.89 -16.85
C LEU A 120 -39.06 4.21 -18.02
N ASP A 121 -38.94 3.49 -19.15
CA ASP A 121 -39.78 3.70 -20.34
C ASP A 121 -41.23 3.16 -20.20
N ASP A 122 -41.49 2.30 -19.20
CA ASP A 122 -42.84 1.72 -18.97
C ASP A 122 -43.82 2.64 -18.22
N LEU A 123 -43.37 3.80 -17.71
CA LEU A 123 -44.21 4.76 -16.97
C LEU A 123 -44.71 5.95 -17.81
N PHE A 124 -44.27 6.05 -19.08
CA PHE A 124 -44.70 7.13 -19.98
C PHE A 124 -45.06 6.55 -21.35
N PRO A 125 -46.35 6.26 -21.62
CA PRO A 125 -46.78 5.95 -22.97
C PRO A 125 -46.42 7.12 -23.89
N LYS A 126 -45.64 6.85 -24.94
CA LYS A 126 -45.39 7.80 -26.03
C LYS A 126 -46.76 8.22 -26.57
N ALA A 127 -47.14 9.46 -26.32
CA ALA A 127 -48.30 10.06 -26.98
C ALA A 127 -48.01 10.05 -28.49
N GLU A 128 -48.74 9.21 -29.21
CA GLU A 128 -48.70 9.17 -30.66
C GLU A 128 -49.05 10.55 -31.21
N SER A 129 -48.05 11.23 -31.77
CA SER A 129 -48.26 12.44 -32.54
C SER A 129 -48.89 12.05 -33.87
N LYS A 130 -50.23 12.02 -33.90
CA LYS A 130 -50.96 12.19 -35.16
C LYS A 130 -50.82 13.65 -35.57
N GLU A 131 -50.01 13.88 -36.60
CA GLU A 131 -49.98 15.13 -37.34
C GLU A 131 -51.35 15.33 -38.00
N ALA A 132 -52.15 16.22 -37.44
CA ALA A 132 -53.29 16.82 -38.12
C ALA A 132 -52.94 18.29 -38.35
N GLY A 133 -52.76 18.64 -39.63
CA GLY A 133 -52.59 20.00 -40.07
C GLY A 133 -53.80 20.87 -39.71
N GLY A 134 -53.54 22.15 -39.44
CA GLY A 134 -54.58 23.13 -39.20
C GLY A 134 -54.00 24.53 -39.04
N GLN A 135 -54.02 25.30 -40.14
CA GLN A 135 -53.89 26.75 -40.10
C GLN A 135 -55.14 27.34 -39.45
N GLY A 136 -54.98 28.22 -38.46
CA GLY A 136 -56.09 28.91 -37.83
C GLY A 136 -55.63 30.06 -36.96
N ALA A 137 -55.88 31.28 -37.44
CA ALA A 137 -55.67 32.53 -36.73
C ALA A 137 -56.78 32.78 -35.68
N GLY A 138 -56.43 33.46 -34.59
CA GLY A 138 -57.37 34.23 -33.76
C GLY A 138 -57.83 33.55 -32.46
N GLY A 139 -57.31 34.01 -31.33
CA GLY A 139 -57.86 33.68 -30.00
C GLY A 139 -56.92 34.06 -28.85
N ARG A 140 -57.02 35.30 -28.34
CA ARG A 140 -56.41 35.71 -27.06
C ARG A 140 -57.18 35.05 -25.91
N GLY A 141 -56.84 33.81 -25.58
CA GLY A 141 -57.39 33.07 -24.45
C GLY A 141 -56.44 33.09 -23.24
N GLU A 142 -56.99 33.41 -22.07
CA GLU A 142 -56.33 33.42 -20.75
C GLU A 142 -55.63 32.08 -20.38
N GLY A 143 -55.88 31.00 -21.12
CA GLY A 143 -55.22 29.69 -20.96
C GLY A 143 -53.73 29.65 -21.33
N GLY A 144 -53.23 30.62 -22.11
CA GLY A 144 -51.82 30.64 -22.53
C GLY A 144 -50.82 30.82 -21.38
N HIS A 145 -51.20 31.59 -20.35
CA HIS A 145 -50.34 31.85 -19.19
C HIS A 145 -50.15 30.61 -18.32
N TYR A 146 -51.20 29.79 -18.14
CA TYR A 146 -51.12 28.54 -17.38
C TYR A 146 -50.23 27.51 -18.08
N LEU A 147 -50.30 27.41 -19.41
CA LEU A 147 -49.45 26.49 -20.18
C LEU A 147 -47.96 26.89 -20.11
N ALA A 148 -47.66 28.19 -20.18
CA ALA A 148 -46.30 28.69 -20.02
C ALA A 148 -45.76 28.46 -18.60
N SER A 149 -46.58 28.71 -17.57
CA SER A 149 -46.23 28.45 -16.17
C SER A 149 -45.99 26.96 -15.88
N TYR A 150 -46.82 26.08 -16.43
CA TYR A 150 -46.65 24.63 -16.32
C TYR A 150 -45.34 24.17 -16.96
N LYS A 151 -45.01 24.63 -18.18
CA LYS A 151 -43.75 24.27 -18.85
C LYS A 151 -42.53 24.70 -18.05
N SER A 152 -42.54 25.93 -17.53
CA SER A 152 -41.47 26.47 -16.69
C SER A 152 -41.30 25.66 -15.39
N THR A 153 -42.41 25.33 -14.73
CA THR A 153 -42.41 24.53 -13.50
C THR A 153 -41.97 23.09 -13.75
N SER A 154 -42.41 22.47 -14.84
CA SER A 154 -42.00 21.12 -15.25
C SER A 154 -40.50 21.06 -15.56
N MET A 155 -39.97 22.06 -16.26
CA MET A 155 -38.54 22.16 -16.52
C MET A 155 -37.75 22.29 -15.21
N ARG A 156 -38.18 23.17 -14.30
CA ARG A 156 -37.56 23.33 -12.97
C ARG A 156 -37.60 22.04 -12.16
N HIS A 157 -38.73 21.32 -12.19
CA HIS A 157 -38.86 20.03 -11.51
C HIS A 157 -37.84 19.01 -12.05
N LYS A 158 -37.68 18.91 -13.38
CA LYS A 158 -36.66 18.04 -13.99
C LYS A 158 -35.24 18.43 -13.59
N ILE A 159 -34.92 19.72 -13.56
CA ILE A 159 -33.60 20.22 -13.13
C ILE A 159 -33.33 19.81 -11.68
N LEU A 160 -34.30 20.01 -10.79
CA LEU A 160 -34.17 19.65 -9.37
C LEU A 160 -34.05 18.13 -9.16
N LEU A 161 -34.74 17.31 -9.97
CA LEU A 161 -34.57 15.85 -9.93
C LEU A 161 -33.17 15.44 -10.34
N ASN A 162 -32.62 16.04 -11.39
CA ASN A 162 -31.24 15.78 -11.81
C ASN A 162 -30.23 16.22 -10.74
N GLU A 163 -30.44 17.38 -10.11
CA GLU A 163 -29.57 17.88 -9.06
C GLU A 163 -29.63 17.00 -7.79
N LEU A 164 -30.80 16.46 -7.46
CA LEU A 164 -30.98 15.51 -6.38
C LEU A 164 -30.21 14.21 -6.66
N ASP A 165 -30.33 13.67 -7.88
CA ASP A 165 -29.60 12.47 -8.31
C ASP A 165 -28.08 12.68 -8.27
N ASP A 166 -27.59 13.81 -8.79
CA ASP A 166 -26.18 14.18 -8.71
C ASP A 166 -25.69 14.29 -7.26
N SER A 167 -26.52 14.85 -6.37
CA SER A 167 -26.22 14.96 -4.95
C SER A 167 -26.16 13.59 -4.27
N HIS A 168 -27.06 12.67 -4.61
CA HIS A 168 -27.01 11.28 -4.13
C HIS A 168 -25.75 10.56 -4.60
N LYS A 169 -25.38 10.69 -5.88
CA LYS A 169 -24.14 10.12 -6.43
C LYS A 169 -22.91 10.66 -5.71
N ARG A 170 -22.86 11.97 -5.45
CA ARG A 170 -21.77 12.59 -4.65
C ARG A 170 -21.71 12.04 -3.24
N LEU A 171 -22.85 11.91 -2.57
CA LEU A 171 -22.92 11.37 -1.21
C LEU A 171 -22.43 9.92 -1.17
N GLN A 172 -22.85 9.08 -2.11
CA GLN A 172 -22.38 7.70 -2.23
C GLN A 172 -20.86 7.63 -2.41
N ASN A 173 -20.30 8.46 -3.30
CA ASN A 173 -18.85 8.54 -3.49
C ASN A 173 -18.11 8.94 -2.20
N ILE A 174 -18.65 9.88 -1.42
CA ILE A 174 -18.07 10.29 -0.13
C ILE A 174 -18.15 9.13 0.88
N ILE A 175 -19.26 8.41 0.95
CA ILE A 175 -19.44 7.26 1.85
C ILE A 175 -18.42 6.18 1.51
N THR A 176 -18.29 5.81 0.23
CA THR A 176 -17.31 4.81 -0.22
C THR A 176 -15.88 5.23 0.13
N ARG A 177 -15.51 6.49 -0.11
CA ARG A 177 -14.19 7.03 0.29
C ARG A 177 -13.99 6.98 1.80
N LYS A 178 -15.01 7.32 2.59
CA LYS A 178 -14.95 7.26 4.05
C LYS A 178 -14.70 5.85 4.55
N VAL A 179 -15.37 4.84 3.97
CA VAL A 179 -15.16 3.43 4.31
C VAL A 179 -13.74 3.00 3.94
N GLY A 180 -13.24 3.35 2.75
CA GLY A 180 -11.87 3.04 2.33
C GLY A 180 -10.79 3.68 3.20
N VAL A 181 -10.98 4.94 3.62
CA VAL A 181 -10.07 5.59 4.57
C VAL A 181 -10.11 4.93 5.95
N LYS A 182 -11.29 4.49 6.39
CA LYS A 182 -11.44 3.78 7.67
C LYS A 182 -10.73 2.43 7.66
N SER A 183 -10.90 1.62 6.61
CA SER A 183 -10.21 0.33 6.49
C SER A 183 -8.71 0.49 6.38
N MET A 184 -8.22 1.46 5.60
CA MET A 184 -6.79 1.77 5.51
C MET A 184 -6.22 2.18 6.87
N LYS A 185 -6.93 3.02 7.64
CA LYS A 185 -6.53 3.39 9.00
C LYS A 185 -6.40 2.17 9.91
N GLU A 186 -7.34 1.22 9.84
CA GLU A 186 -7.30 0.00 10.64
C GLU A 186 -6.09 -0.88 10.28
N ILE A 187 -5.72 -0.97 9.00
CA ILE A 187 -4.52 -1.68 8.55
C ILE A 187 -3.25 -1.00 9.08
N LEU A 188 -3.12 0.32 8.90
CA LEU A 188 -1.95 1.07 9.34
C LEU A 188 -1.75 1.00 10.86
N VAL A 189 -2.84 0.95 11.64
CA VAL A 189 -2.75 0.77 13.10
C VAL A 189 -2.18 -0.61 13.44
N LYS A 190 -2.63 -1.67 12.77
CA LYS A 190 -2.09 -3.03 12.99
C LYS A 190 -0.62 -3.11 12.61
N GLU A 191 -0.23 -2.57 11.45
CA GLU A 191 1.17 -2.55 11.01
C GLU A 191 2.06 -1.77 11.99
N ARG A 192 1.58 -0.64 12.51
CA ARG A 192 2.28 0.13 13.55
C ARG A 192 2.48 -0.71 14.81
N ASP A 193 1.43 -1.38 15.29
CA ASP A 193 1.50 -2.16 16.53
C ASP A 193 2.45 -3.37 16.38
N GLU A 194 2.46 -4.01 15.21
CA GLU A 194 3.42 -5.07 14.87
C GLU A 194 4.87 -4.55 14.82
N ALA A 195 5.08 -3.38 14.22
CA ALA A 195 6.41 -2.75 14.18
C ALA A 195 6.88 -2.36 15.60
N GLU A 196 5.98 -1.86 16.44
CA GLU A 196 6.29 -1.50 17.82
C GLU A 196 6.65 -2.73 18.67
N LYS A 197 5.95 -3.85 18.48
CA LYS A 197 6.31 -5.12 19.12
C LYS A 197 7.72 -5.57 18.71
N LYS A 198 8.02 -5.58 17.42
CA LYS A 198 9.36 -5.93 16.91
C LYS A 198 10.46 -5.03 17.47
N ARG A 199 10.19 -3.73 17.59
CA ARG A 199 11.13 -2.78 18.20
C ARG A 199 11.43 -3.18 19.65
N LYS A 200 10.41 -3.51 20.42
CA LYS A 200 10.57 -3.93 21.82
C LYS A 200 11.37 -5.22 21.94
N ASP A 201 11.09 -6.22 21.10
CA ASP A 201 11.84 -7.48 21.08
C ASP A 201 13.34 -7.23 20.78
N LEU A 202 13.65 -6.34 19.82
CA LEU A 202 15.03 -5.95 19.50
C LEU A 202 15.71 -5.15 20.64
N GLU A 203 14.98 -4.30 21.36
CA GLU A 203 15.50 -3.59 22.53
C GLU A 203 15.86 -4.56 23.66
N GLU A 204 15.08 -5.62 23.88
CA GLU A 204 15.38 -6.68 24.84
C GLU A 204 16.63 -7.49 24.42
N GLU A 205 16.77 -7.82 23.12
CA GLU A 205 17.96 -8.47 22.59
C GLU A 205 19.23 -7.62 22.74
N LEU A 206 19.15 -6.31 22.45
CA LEU A 206 20.26 -5.37 22.64
C LEU A 206 20.69 -5.29 24.10
N ALA A 207 19.74 -5.21 25.04
CA ALA A 207 20.05 -5.19 26.46
C ALA A 207 20.80 -6.46 26.93
N LEU A 208 20.48 -7.62 26.35
CA LEU A 208 21.22 -8.86 26.63
C LEU A 208 22.66 -8.81 26.09
N ILE A 209 22.84 -8.28 24.88
CA ILE A 209 24.17 -8.12 24.27
C ILE A 209 25.02 -7.16 25.11
N ASP A 210 24.47 -6.03 25.55
CA ASP A 210 25.18 -5.05 26.37
C ASP A 210 25.62 -5.65 27.70
N LYS A 211 24.77 -6.44 28.36
CA LYS A 211 25.14 -7.17 29.57
C LYS A 211 26.29 -8.15 29.31
N HIS A 212 26.25 -8.91 28.22
CA HIS A 212 27.35 -9.81 27.88
C HIS A 212 28.64 -9.04 27.56
N LEU A 213 28.56 -7.89 26.90
CA LEU A 213 29.74 -7.04 26.64
C LEU A 213 30.37 -6.57 27.95
N GLU A 214 29.58 -6.11 28.91
CA GLU A 214 30.07 -5.73 30.25
C GLU A 214 30.74 -6.91 30.96
N GLU A 215 30.13 -8.09 30.94
CA GLU A 215 30.73 -9.30 31.52
C GLU A 215 32.07 -9.68 30.85
N GLN A 216 32.20 -9.49 29.54
CA GLN A 216 33.44 -9.77 28.82
C GLN A 216 34.51 -8.71 29.09
N GLN A 217 34.13 -7.43 29.19
CA GLN A 217 35.05 -6.35 29.58
C GLN A 217 35.64 -6.60 30.97
N ASN A 218 34.80 -6.95 31.95
CA ASN A 218 35.26 -7.28 33.30
C ASN A 218 36.20 -8.50 33.31
N LYS A 219 35.95 -9.51 32.47
CA LYS A 219 36.87 -10.66 32.32
C LYS A 219 38.19 -10.25 31.69
N GLN A 220 38.15 -9.40 30.68
CA GLN A 220 39.34 -8.88 30.02
C GLN A 220 40.21 -8.10 31.02
N GLU A 221 39.62 -7.19 31.79
CA GLU A 221 40.35 -6.40 32.80
C GLU A 221 41.04 -7.30 33.82
N ARG A 222 40.38 -8.35 34.30
CA ARG A 222 40.98 -9.33 35.22
C ARG A 222 42.18 -10.05 34.61
N VAL A 223 42.08 -10.48 33.35
CA VAL A 223 43.18 -11.14 32.64
C VAL A 223 44.35 -10.17 32.44
N GLU A 224 44.08 -8.91 32.11
CA GLU A 224 45.11 -7.88 31.97
C GLU A 224 45.82 -7.57 33.30
N GLU A 225 45.11 -7.61 34.42
CA GLU A 225 45.71 -7.49 35.76
C GLU A 225 46.61 -8.69 36.09
N GLU A 226 46.16 -9.90 35.80
CA GLU A 226 46.96 -11.13 35.98
C GLU A 226 48.23 -11.11 35.09
N GLU A 227 48.11 -10.67 33.84
CA GLU A 227 49.23 -10.50 32.91
C GLU A 227 50.26 -9.49 33.45
N LYS A 228 49.79 -8.34 33.96
CA LYS A 228 50.66 -7.33 34.59
C LYS A 228 51.39 -7.93 35.80
N GLY A 229 50.70 -8.69 36.65
CA GLY A 229 51.29 -9.37 37.81
C GLY A 229 52.40 -10.35 37.41
N MET A 230 52.13 -11.23 36.43
CA MET A 230 53.13 -12.16 35.91
C MET A 230 54.32 -11.46 35.27
N THR A 231 54.08 -10.37 34.53
CA THR A 231 55.14 -9.57 33.91
C THR A 231 56.07 -8.97 34.97
N GLN A 232 55.52 -8.43 36.06
CA GLN A 232 56.31 -7.91 37.18
C GLN A 232 57.11 -9.02 37.88
N GLN A 233 56.51 -10.19 38.09
CA GLN A 233 57.19 -11.35 38.68
C GLN A 233 58.36 -11.82 37.80
N ILE A 234 58.16 -11.90 36.48
CA ILE A 234 59.22 -12.24 35.51
C ILE A 234 60.36 -11.21 35.60
N GLN A 235 60.07 -9.91 35.71
CA GLN A 235 61.09 -8.87 35.85
C GLN A 235 61.91 -9.03 37.14
N LEU A 236 61.26 -9.35 38.27
CA LEU A 236 61.94 -9.60 39.55
C LEU A 236 62.85 -10.83 39.48
N ILE A 237 62.36 -11.92 38.87
CA ILE A 237 63.13 -13.16 38.68
C ILE A 237 64.34 -12.88 37.79
N ARG A 238 64.17 -12.17 36.66
CA ARG A 238 65.28 -11.78 35.78
C ARG A 238 66.36 -11.01 36.54
N LYS A 239 65.97 -9.98 37.30
CA LYS A 239 66.92 -9.20 38.11
C LYS A 239 67.66 -10.07 39.14
N THR A 240 66.98 -11.06 39.72
CA THR A 240 67.58 -11.99 40.68
C THR A 240 68.58 -12.92 39.99
N ILE A 241 68.23 -13.44 38.81
CA ILE A 241 69.14 -14.23 37.96
C ILE A 241 70.39 -13.42 37.64
N ASP A 242 70.24 -12.16 37.19
CA ASP A 242 71.37 -11.30 36.83
C ASP A 242 72.30 -11.06 38.04
N ASN A 243 71.75 -10.83 39.22
CA ASN A 243 72.53 -10.65 40.45
C ASN A 243 73.29 -11.93 40.83
N VAL A 244 72.62 -13.09 40.81
CA VAL A 244 73.23 -14.38 41.15
C VAL A 244 74.29 -14.77 40.13
N GLN A 245 74.06 -14.49 38.84
CA GLN A 245 75.07 -14.68 37.79
C GLN A 245 76.32 -13.82 38.05
N GLY A 246 76.16 -12.56 38.42
CA GLY A 246 77.30 -11.70 38.77
C GLY A 246 78.07 -12.19 40.01
N GLU A 247 77.38 -12.71 41.04
CA GLU A 247 78.04 -13.34 42.19
C GLU A 247 78.76 -14.65 41.83
N LEU A 248 78.15 -15.46 40.95
CA LEU A 248 78.74 -16.68 40.44
C LEU A 248 80.04 -16.38 39.65
N GLU A 249 80.01 -15.40 38.75
CA GLU A 249 81.20 -14.97 38.00
C GLU A 249 82.31 -14.47 38.94
N LYS A 250 81.94 -13.69 39.96
CA LYS A 250 82.89 -13.20 40.97
C LYS A 250 83.53 -14.34 41.77
N THR A 251 82.73 -15.31 42.22
CA THR A 251 83.24 -16.48 42.97
C THR A 251 84.10 -17.38 42.09
N LYS A 252 83.70 -17.61 40.84
CA LYS A 252 84.53 -18.30 39.83
C LYS A 252 85.90 -17.63 39.67
N MET A 253 85.96 -16.31 39.54
CA MET A 253 87.22 -15.56 39.44
C MET A 253 88.12 -15.69 40.68
N LEU A 254 87.54 -15.66 41.90
CA LEU A 254 88.30 -15.84 43.14
C LEU A 254 88.84 -17.27 43.30
N ALA A 255 88.07 -18.29 42.88
CA ALA A 255 88.48 -19.68 42.91
C ALA A 255 89.68 -19.93 41.96
N LEU A 256 89.61 -19.44 40.73
CA LEU A 256 90.71 -19.50 39.75
C LEU A 256 91.97 -18.80 40.28
N GLY A 257 91.83 -17.64 40.92
CA GLY A 257 92.94 -16.91 41.55
C GLY A 257 93.59 -17.64 42.73
N SER A 258 92.90 -18.60 43.35
CA SER A 258 93.40 -19.40 44.46
C SER A 258 94.09 -20.71 44.01
N GLY A 259 94.24 -20.92 42.70
CA GLY A 259 94.90 -22.10 42.12
C GLY A 259 94.01 -23.32 41.91
N VAL A 260 92.68 -23.16 41.98
CA VAL A 260 91.73 -24.20 41.58
C VAL A 260 91.67 -24.23 40.04
N ASN A 261 91.84 -25.41 39.42
CA ASN A 261 91.76 -25.55 37.96
C ASN A 261 90.32 -25.34 37.47
N GLU A 262 90.17 -24.73 36.30
CA GLU A 262 88.87 -24.44 35.71
C GLU A 262 88.05 -25.72 35.43
N ASP A 263 88.73 -26.82 35.10
CA ASP A 263 88.13 -28.14 34.88
C ASP A 263 87.48 -28.74 36.15
N ASP A 264 87.91 -28.32 37.35
CA ASP A 264 87.32 -28.77 38.61
C ASP A 264 86.02 -28.00 38.96
N LEU A 265 85.78 -26.85 38.33
CA LEU A 265 84.63 -25.96 38.60
C LEU A 265 83.41 -26.26 37.71
N ASP A 266 83.61 -26.88 36.55
CA ASP A 266 82.52 -27.25 35.61
C ASP A 266 81.95 -28.66 35.87
N CYS A 267 82.19 -29.24 37.06
CA CYS A 267 81.80 -30.61 37.35
C CYS A 267 80.35 -30.71 37.89
N LYS A 268 79.45 -31.07 36.95
CA LYS A 268 78.03 -31.49 37.04
C LYS A 268 76.94 -30.42 36.97
#